data_AF-A0A925H7J1-F1
#
_entry.id   AF-A0A925H7J1-F1
#
_cell.length_a   1.000
_cell.length_b   1.000
_cell.length_c   1.000
_cell.angle_alpha   90.00
_cell.angle_beta   90.00
_cell.angle_gamma   90.00
#
_symmetry.space_group_name_H-M   'P 1'
#
loop_
_entity.id
_entity.type
_entity.pdbx_description
1 polymer ?
#
loop_
_entity_poly.entity_id
_entity_poly.type
_entity_poly.pdbx_seq_one_letter_code
_entity_poly.pdbx_strand_id
1 'polypeptide(L)' 'MRAVVQDPTFTQKELNRAFVLMQYFGYLRRNPDDVPDSSFVGFDFWLSKLNEFDGNFVQAEMVKSFINSTEYRQRFGQP' A
#
# COMPACT_ATOMS: atom_id res chain seq x y z
N MET A 1 -1.91 -34.90 -6.33
CA MET A 1 -2.19 -33.45 -6.40
C MET A 1 -2.67 -32.93 -5.05
N ARG A 2 -1.81 -32.79 -4.04
CA ARG A 2 -2.13 -32.09 -2.77
C ARG A 2 -0.83 -31.55 -2.19
N ALA A 3 -0.30 -30.55 -2.87
CA ALA A 3 0.79 -29.73 -2.39
C ALA A 3 0.56 -28.30 -2.90
N VAL A 4 -0.65 -27.79 -2.66
CA VAL A 4 -0.80 -26.34 -2.45
C VAL A 4 -0.22 -26.12 -1.05
N VAL A 5 1.11 -26.27 -0.98
CA VAL A 5 1.90 -25.83 0.16
C VAL A 5 1.53 -24.36 0.29
N GLN A 6 1.17 -23.96 1.50
CA GLN A 6 1.09 -22.55 1.86
C GLN A 6 2.49 -22.01 1.62
N ASP A 7 2.75 -21.57 0.40
CA ASP A 7 4.03 -21.02 0.02
C ASP A 7 4.15 -19.73 0.82
N PRO A 8 5.09 -19.66 1.77
CA PRO A 8 5.21 -18.51 2.66
C PRO A 8 5.41 -17.22 1.85
N THR A 9 6.03 -17.31 0.66
CA THR A 9 6.20 -16.18 -0.25
C THR A 9 4.89 -15.77 -0.93
N PHE A 10 4.04 -16.72 -1.31
CA PHE A 10 2.70 -16.39 -1.83
C PHE A 10 1.84 -15.72 -0.76
N THR A 11 1.86 -16.25 0.45
CA THR A 11 1.13 -15.70 1.60
C THR A 11 1.63 -14.30 1.94
N GLN A 12 2.94 -14.07 1.95
CA GLN A 12 3.54 -12.75 2.20
C GLN A 12 3.17 -11.73 1.13
N LYS A 13 3.13 -12.11 -0.16
CA LYS A 13 2.72 -11.20 -1.25
C LYS A 13 1.27 -10.74 -1.12
N GLU A 14 0.36 -11.65 -0.78
CA GLU A 14 -1.05 -11.30 -0.54
C GLU A 14 -1.21 -10.44 0.71
N LEU A 15 -0.47 -10.73 1.79
CA LEU A 15 -0.43 -9.89 2.98
C LEU A 15 0.09 -8.47 2.67
N ASN A 16 1.14 -8.36 1.87
CA ASN A 16 1.69 -7.07 1.45
C ASN A 16 0.66 -6.27 0.63
N ARG A 17 -0.04 -6.91 -0.31
CA ARG A 17 -1.15 -6.29 -1.07
C ARG A 17 -2.26 -5.78 -0.14
N ALA A 18 -2.74 -6.64 0.75
CA ALA A 18 -3.78 -6.30 1.71
C ALA A 18 -3.34 -5.16 2.63
N PHE A 19 -2.07 -5.16 3.06
CA PHE A 19 -1.49 -4.10 3.88
C PHE A 19 -1.49 -2.76 3.14
N VAL A 20 -1.02 -2.71 1.88
CA VAL A 20 -1.06 -1.48 1.08
C VAL A 20 -2.50 -0.97 0.94
N LEU A 21 -3.46 -1.85 0.65
CA LEU A 21 -4.89 -1.48 0.58
C LEU A 21 -5.39 -0.86 1.89
N MET A 22 -5.06 -1.46 3.04
CA MET A 22 -5.45 -0.90 4.35
C MET A 22 -4.87 0.50 4.58
N GLN A 23 -3.67 0.79 4.09
CA GLN A 23 -3.10 2.14 4.21
C GLN A 23 -3.86 3.17 3.37
N TYR A 24 -4.29 2.80 2.16
CA TYR A 24 -5.16 3.65 1.34
C TYR A 24 -6.49 3.96 2.05
N PHE A 25 -7.12 2.95 2.64
CA PHE A 25 -8.35 3.15 3.41
C PHE A 25 -8.14 3.95 4.70
N GLY A 26 -7.06 3.69 5.43
CA GLY A 26 -6.77 4.35 6.70
C GLY A 26 -6.38 5.82 6.54
N TYR A 27 -5.49 6.11 5.60
CA TYR A 27 -4.95 7.46 5.42
C TYR A 27 -5.74 8.30 4.40
N LEU A 28 -6.10 7.72 3.25
CA LEU A 28 -6.70 8.47 2.15
C LEU A 28 -8.24 8.32 2.09
N ARG A 29 -8.79 7.33 2.81
CA ARG A 29 -10.22 6.97 2.81
C ARG A 29 -10.79 6.77 1.39
N ARG A 30 -9.99 6.19 0.49
CA ARG A 30 -10.37 5.91 -0.90
C ARG A 30 -9.78 4.59 -1.38
N ASN A 31 -10.35 4.03 -2.44
CA ASN A 31 -9.69 2.97 -3.22
C ASN A 31 -8.50 3.55 -3.99
N PRO A 32 -7.50 2.73 -4.35
CA PRO A 32 -6.32 3.23 -5.05
C PRO A 32 -6.61 3.76 -6.46
N ASP A 33 -7.64 3.25 -7.11
CA ASP A 33 -8.14 3.64 -8.43
C ASP A 33 -9.23 4.70 -8.38
N ASP A 34 -9.67 5.14 -7.21
CA ASP A 34 -10.63 6.24 -7.12
C ASP A 34 -10.02 7.52 -7.71
N VAL A 35 -10.88 8.38 -8.27
CA VAL A 35 -10.50 9.74 -8.71
C VAL A 35 -9.73 10.47 -7.60
N PRO A 36 -8.65 11.21 -7.92
CA PRO A 36 -8.32 11.79 -9.23
C PRO A 36 -7.42 10.95 -10.16
N ASP A 37 -6.70 9.95 -9.64
CA ASP A 37 -5.69 9.21 -10.43
C ASP A 37 -6.31 8.24 -11.46
N SER A 38 -7.47 7.65 -11.15
CA SER A 38 -8.14 6.62 -11.98
C SER A 38 -7.20 5.48 -12.40
N SER A 39 -6.20 5.17 -11.58
CA SER A 39 -5.10 4.27 -11.92
C SER A 39 -4.48 3.65 -10.68
N PHE A 40 -4.04 2.40 -10.79
CA PHE A 40 -3.35 1.66 -9.72
C PHE A 40 -1.86 1.97 -9.61
N VAL A 41 -1.32 2.93 -10.38
CA VAL A 41 0.12 3.25 -10.39
C VAL A 41 0.69 3.50 -8.99
N GLY A 42 -0.02 4.26 -8.15
CA GLY A 42 0.41 4.50 -6.77
C GLY A 42 0.41 3.23 -5.92
N PHE A 43 -0.62 2.39 -6.09
CA PHE A 43 -0.72 1.11 -5.40
C PHE A 43 0.42 0.17 -5.80
N ASP A 44 0.68 0.01 -7.09
CA ASP A 44 1.74 -0.84 -7.63
C ASP A 44 3.12 -0.35 -7.20
N PHE A 45 3.34 0.97 -7.17
CA PHE A 45 4.57 1.56 -6.64
C PHE A 45 4.79 1.16 -5.18
N TRP A 46 3.79 1.36 -4.33
CA TRP A 46 3.89 1.05 -2.89
C TRP A 46 4.01 -0.45 -2.62
N LEU A 47 3.30 -1.28 -3.40
CA LEU A 47 3.41 -2.73 -3.32
C LEU A 47 4.81 -3.20 -3.72
N SER A 48 5.35 -2.69 -4.83
CA SER A 48 6.70 -3.01 -5.27
C SER A 48 7.73 -2.61 -4.23
N LYS A 49 7.61 -1.39 -3.68
CA LYS A 49 8.51 -0.90 -2.63
C LYS A 49 8.42 -1.79 -1.38
N LEU A 50 7.23 -2.13 -0.92
CA LEU A 50 7.06 -2.99 0.26
C LEU A 50 7.68 -4.38 0.05
N ASN A 51 7.56 -4.93 -1.16
CA ASN A 51 8.20 -6.20 -1.51
C ASN A 51 9.74 -6.10 -1.56
N GLU A 52 10.30 -4.97 -2.01
CA GLU A 52 11.75 -4.74 -2.01
C GLU A 52 12.35 -4.69 -0.59
N PHE A 53 11.55 -4.27 0.39
CA PHE A 53 11.92 -4.25 1.80
C PHE A 53 11.38 -5.46 2.59
N ASP A 54 11.08 -6.58 1.94
CA ASP A 54 10.62 -7.83 2.57
C ASP A 54 9.37 -7.68 3.48
N GLY A 55 8.49 -6.72 3.17
CA GLY A 55 7.33 -6.40 4.01
C GLY A 55 7.60 -5.41 5.15
N ASN A 56 8.82 -4.88 5.25
CA ASN A 56 9.17 -3.87 6.24
C ASN A 56 8.67 -2.48 5.81
N PHE A 57 7.43 -2.15 6.19
CA PHE A 57 6.80 -0.87 5.87
C PHE A 57 7.49 0.35 6.49
N VAL A 58 8.27 0.16 7.55
CA VAL A 58 9.06 1.22 8.20
C VAL A 58 10.25 1.58 7.32
N GLN A 59 10.99 0.57 6.85
CA GLN A 59 12.11 0.77 5.91
C GLN A 59 11.62 1.26 4.54
N ALA A 60 10.46 0.80 4.09
CA ALA A 60 9.81 1.33 2.88
C ALA A 60 9.28 2.77 3.04
N GLU A 61 9.40 3.37 4.24
CA GLU A 61 8.93 4.71 4.61
C GLU A 61 7.45 4.97 4.26
N MET A 62 6.62 3.93 4.15
CA MET A 62 5.26 4.05 3.60
C MET A 62 4.42 5.05 4.40
N VAL A 63 4.26 4.82 5.71
CA VAL A 63 3.40 5.65 6.58
C VAL A 63 3.77 7.13 6.50
N LYS A 64 5.07 7.43 6.58
CA LYS A 64 5.59 8.80 6.49
C LYS A 64 5.27 9.43 5.14
N SER A 65 5.39 8.68 4.05
CA SER A 65 5.08 9.19 2.71
C SER A 65 3.58 9.40 2.49
N PHE A 66 2.71 8.53 3.03
CA PHE A 66 1.25 8.73 2.94
C PHE A 66 0.82 10.02 3.67
N ILE A 67 1.29 10.25 4.89
CA ILE A 67 0.96 11.46 5.68
C ILE A 67 1.53 12.73 5.04
N ASN A 68 2.74 12.66 4.47
CA ASN A 68 3.37 13.80 3.80
C ASN A 68 2.87 14.02 2.36
N SER A 69 2.06 13.10 1.81
CA SER A 69 1.55 13.24 0.46
C SER A 69 0.72 14.51 0.32
N THR A 70 0.84 15.18 -0.83
CA THR A 70 0.07 16.38 -1.14
C THR A 70 -1.42 16.12 -1.00
N GLU A 71 -1.89 14.93 -1.40
CA GLU A 71 -3.29 14.55 -1.26
C GLU A 71 -3.74 14.45 0.20
N TYR A 72 -3.01 13.75 1.06
CA TYR A 72 -3.36 13.65 2.48
C TYR A 72 -3.40 15.05 3.13
N ARG A 73 -2.42 15.90 2.81
CA ARG A 73 -2.38 17.29 3.29
C ARG A 73 -3.52 18.15 2.75
N GLN A 74 -3.92 17.97 1.49
CA GLN A 74 -5.06 18.70 0.91
C GLN A 74 -6.40 18.25 1.49
N ARG A 75 -6.56 16.95 1.80
CA ARG A 75 -7.81 16.40 2.34
C ARG A 75 -7.94 16.57 3.86
N PHE A 76 -6.84 16.43 4.59
CA PHE A 76 -6.85 16.32 6.06
C PHE A 76 -5.80 17.20 6.76
N GLY A 77 -4.94 17.90 6.01
CA GLY A 77 -4.04 18.90 6.60
C GLY A 77 -4.84 20.11 7.08
N GLN A 78 -4.48 20.62 8.25
CA GLN A 78 -5.05 21.86 8.77
C GLN A 78 -4.59 23.07 7.92
N PRO A 79 -5.45 24.08 7.72
CA PRO A 79 -5.15 25.26 6.90
C PRO A 79 -3.97 26.09 7.42
#